data_AF-A0A3S3PV10-F1
#
_entry.id   AF-A0A3S3PV10-F1
#
_cell.length_a   1.000
_cell.length_b   1.000
_cell.length_c   1.000
_cell.angle_alpha   90.00
_cell.angle_beta   90.00
_cell.angle_gamma   90.00
#
_symmetry.space_group_name_H-M   'P 1'
#
loop_
_entity.id
_entity.type
_entity.pdbx_description
1 polymer ?
#
loop_
_entity_poly.entity_id
_entity_poly.type
_entity_poly.pdbx_seq_one_letter_code
_entity_poly.pdbx_strand_id
1 'polypeptide(L)'
;MVESSPTFTLTNRNLHDFDSHPLLKTNPHDLVPFLDFELYANGHIPDLTNLPSTRLFASHLPYNLLPTSMIKSNCPIIYLCRNPKDTFVSLWKFNNKFLPEDERIPIQEAFELFYKGISPGGPFWEHVLGYWKASLERPERVLFIKYEELKEDLTFHLRRLAEFLGCPFSVEEERQGIIEKIQGFVALRV
;
A
#
# COMPACT_ATOMS: atom_id res chain seq x y z
N MET A 1 -2.58 -6.69 4.64
CA MET A 1 -2.65 -5.31 5.15
C MET A 1 -1.22 -4.96 5.57
N VAL A 2 -0.74 -3.77 5.23
CA VAL A 2 0.64 -3.24 5.33
C VAL A 2 1.59 -3.68 4.22
N GLU A 3 1.91 -2.78 3.28
CA GLU A 3 3.22 -2.69 2.59
C GLU A 3 3.44 -1.26 2.02
N SER A 4 3.22 -0.21 2.82
CA SER A 4 3.67 1.15 2.45
C SER A 4 5.18 1.34 2.66
N SER A 5 5.82 0.44 3.41
CA SER A 5 7.24 0.47 3.78
C SER A 5 8.21 0.49 2.57
N PRO A 6 8.05 -0.37 1.53
CA PRO A 6 8.94 -0.34 0.38
C PRO A 6 8.87 0.99 -0.37
N THR A 7 7.66 1.48 -0.64
CA THR A 7 7.45 2.76 -1.34
C THR A 7 7.99 3.93 -0.53
N PHE A 8 7.72 3.98 0.78
CA PHE A 8 8.21 5.05 1.65
C PHE A 8 9.73 5.09 1.70
N THR A 9 10.38 3.94 1.93
CA THR A 9 11.84 3.85 1.98
C THR A 9 12.43 4.27 0.64
N LEU A 10 11.87 3.78 -0.46
CA LEU A 10 12.33 4.09 -1.81
C LEU A 10 12.23 5.59 -2.12
N THR A 11 11.10 6.25 -1.85
CA THR A 11 10.94 7.68 -2.18
C THR A 11 11.72 8.60 -1.27
N ASN A 12 12.10 8.15 -0.07
CA ASN A 12 12.82 8.94 0.93
C ASN A 12 14.29 8.51 1.11
N ARG A 13 14.81 7.60 0.28
CA ARG A 13 16.16 7.04 0.40
C ARG A 13 17.30 8.06 0.35
N ASN A 14 17.05 9.25 -0.20
CA ASN A 14 18.01 10.35 -0.26
C ASN A 14 17.80 11.39 0.88
N LEU A 15 16.72 11.26 1.65
CA LEU A 15 16.36 12.17 2.73
C LEU A 15 16.71 11.61 4.11
N HIS A 16 16.83 10.30 4.23
CA HIS A 16 17.11 9.61 5.47
C HIS A 16 18.25 8.61 5.28
N ASP A 17 19.23 8.69 6.16
CA ASP A 17 20.25 7.66 6.24
C ASP A 17 19.66 6.36 6.82
N PHE A 18 20.18 5.22 6.35
CA PHE A 18 19.65 3.91 6.72
C PHE A 18 19.88 3.58 8.21
N ASP A 19 20.90 4.13 8.86
CA ASP A 19 21.15 3.88 10.29
C ASP A 19 20.24 4.72 11.21
N SER A 20 19.59 5.75 10.66
CA SER A 20 18.71 6.67 11.39
C SER A 20 17.30 6.78 10.81
N HIS A 21 16.92 5.83 9.94
CA HIS A 21 15.70 5.89 9.15
C HIS A 21 14.44 5.94 10.04
N PRO A 22 13.40 6.75 9.72
CA PRO A 22 12.17 6.85 10.52
C PRO A 22 11.47 5.52 10.77
N LEU A 23 11.54 4.60 9.80
CA LEU A 23 10.99 3.25 9.95
C LEU A 23 11.64 2.42 11.07
N LEU A 24 12.81 2.80 11.60
CA LEU A 24 13.39 2.13 12.78
C LEU A 24 12.62 2.46 14.07
N LYS A 25 11.97 3.63 14.13
CA LYS A 25 11.35 4.17 15.36
C LYS A 25 9.84 4.28 15.28
N THR A 26 9.28 4.32 14.08
CA THR A 26 7.86 4.63 13.83
C THR A 26 7.17 3.50 13.07
N ASN A 27 5.85 3.34 13.27
CA ASN A 27 5.05 2.42 12.48
C ASN A 27 4.93 2.95 11.03
N PRO A 28 5.00 2.11 9.97
CA PRO A 28 4.83 2.59 8.60
C PRO A 28 3.49 3.28 8.32
N HIS A 29 2.45 2.96 9.11
CA HIS A 29 1.14 3.60 8.99
C HIS A 29 1.16 5.06 9.45
N ASP A 30 1.97 5.42 10.44
CA ASP A 30 2.08 6.82 10.88
C ASP A 30 2.88 7.68 9.89
N LEU A 31 3.70 7.04 9.04
CA LEU A 31 4.52 7.71 8.02
C LEU A 31 3.79 7.86 6.68
N VAL A 32 2.78 7.03 6.42
CA VAL A 32 1.98 7.03 5.20
C VAL A 32 0.50 7.00 5.59
N PRO A 33 -0.09 8.18 5.87
CA PRO A 33 -1.42 8.28 6.44
C PRO A 33 -2.49 7.76 5.48
N PHE A 34 -3.56 7.19 6.03
CA PHE A 34 -4.70 6.71 5.25
C PHE A 34 -5.70 7.83 4.95
N LEU A 35 -6.07 7.96 3.68
CA LEU A 35 -7.08 8.93 3.26
C LEU A 35 -8.43 8.67 3.93
N ASP A 36 -8.84 7.41 3.99
CA ASP A 36 -10.16 6.95 4.41
C ASP A 36 -10.33 6.76 5.93
N PHE A 37 -9.23 6.62 6.69
CA PHE A 37 -9.29 6.36 8.13
C PHE A 37 -8.73 7.49 9.01
N GLU A 38 -7.83 8.32 8.48
CA GLU A 38 -7.17 9.35 9.28
C GLU A 38 -7.48 10.74 8.74
N LEU A 39 -7.18 10.97 7.47
CA LEU A 39 -7.21 12.32 6.90
C LEU A 39 -8.63 12.85 6.73
N TYR A 40 -9.55 12.05 6.21
CA TYR A 40 -10.95 12.44 6.02
C TYR A 40 -11.90 11.78 7.02
N ALA A 41 -11.38 11.24 8.12
CA ALA A 41 -12.21 10.70 9.18
C ALA A 41 -12.92 11.79 9.98
N ASN A 42 -14.10 11.45 10.52
CA ASN A 42 -14.86 12.30 11.44
C ASN A 42 -15.21 13.70 10.90
N GLY A 43 -15.32 13.86 9.57
CA GLY A 43 -15.72 15.13 8.93
C GLY A 43 -14.65 16.22 8.93
N HIS A 44 -13.40 15.90 9.29
CA HIS A 44 -12.31 16.87 9.23
C HIS A 44 -11.76 16.98 7.81
N ILE A 45 -11.41 18.21 7.40
CA ILE A 45 -10.67 18.48 6.18
C ILE A 45 -9.24 18.82 6.61
N PRO A 46 -8.25 17.96 6.33
CA PRO A 46 -6.89 18.17 6.80
C PRO A 46 -6.23 19.28 5.99
N ASP A 47 -5.46 20.13 6.68
CA ASP A 47 -4.60 21.10 6.01
C ASP A 47 -3.35 20.40 5.48
N LEU A 48 -3.30 20.17 4.17
CA LEU A 48 -2.19 19.51 3.48
C LEU A 48 -1.14 20.50 2.94
N THR A 49 -1.28 21.80 3.23
CA THR A 49 -0.42 22.85 2.64
C THR A 49 1.02 22.79 3.15
N ASN A 50 1.23 22.36 4.39
CA ASN A 50 2.55 22.27 5.04
C ASN A 50 3.24 20.91 4.87
N LEU A 51 2.68 19.99 4.08
CA LEU A 51 3.30 18.69 3.86
C LEU A 51 4.56 18.82 2.97
N PRO A 52 5.59 18.00 3.22
CA PRO A 52 6.77 17.95 2.36
C PRO A 52 6.38 17.60 0.91
N SER A 53 7.23 17.99 -0.05
CA SER A 53 6.96 17.82 -1.49
C SER A 53 6.63 16.37 -1.87
N THR A 54 7.32 15.40 -1.25
CA THR A 54 7.02 13.97 -1.37
C THR A 54 5.86 13.62 -0.46
N ARG A 55 4.66 13.49 -1.04
CA ARG A 55 3.44 13.10 -0.32
C ARG A 55 3.05 11.68 -0.68
N LEU A 56 3.12 10.78 0.29
CA LEU A 56 2.61 9.43 0.18
C LEU A 56 1.35 9.30 1.01
N PHE A 57 0.31 8.73 0.42
CA PHE A 57 -0.95 8.43 1.08
C PHE A 57 -1.34 6.99 0.78
N ALA A 58 -1.98 6.33 1.74
CA ALA A 58 -2.56 5.01 1.56
C ALA A 58 -4.08 5.12 1.46
N SER A 59 -4.71 4.15 0.79
CA SER A 59 -6.17 4.03 0.81
C SER A 59 -6.65 2.61 0.58
N HIS A 60 -7.79 2.27 1.19
CA HIS A 60 -8.55 1.05 0.92
C HIS A 60 -9.81 1.29 0.09
N LEU A 61 -9.97 2.48 -0.50
CA LEU A 61 -11.11 2.80 -1.35
C LEU A 61 -11.01 2.07 -2.70
N PRO A 62 -12.13 1.56 -3.24
CA PRO A 62 -12.18 1.06 -4.60
C PRO A 62 -11.95 2.20 -5.59
N TYR A 63 -11.41 1.89 -6.77
CA TYR A 63 -10.98 2.89 -7.75
C TYR A 63 -12.06 3.92 -8.12
N ASN A 64 -13.32 3.48 -8.22
CA ASN A 64 -14.47 4.32 -8.57
C ASN A 64 -14.93 5.25 -7.43
N LEU A 65 -14.51 5.02 -6.19
CA LEU A 65 -14.79 5.88 -5.03
C LEU A 65 -13.63 6.84 -4.71
N LEU A 66 -12.53 6.79 -5.46
CA LEU A 66 -11.44 7.74 -5.31
C LEU A 66 -11.93 9.17 -5.67
N PRO A 67 -11.42 10.21 -4.98
CA PRO A 67 -11.77 11.59 -5.30
C PRO A 67 -11.53 11.90 -6.78
N THR A 68 -12.49 12.58 -7.42
CA THR A 68 -12.39 12.93 -8.85
C THR A 68 -11.15 13.77 -9.15
N SER A 69 -10.73 14.64 -8.23
CA SER A 69 -9.48 15.39 -8.32
C SER A 69 -8.27 14.46 -8.42
N MET A 70 -8.25 13.38 -7.64
CA MET A 70 -7.22 12.36 -7.72
C MET A 70 -7.31 11.65 -9.06
N ILE A 71 -8.48 11.11 -9.45
CA ILE A 71 -8.71 10.41 -10.74
C ILE A 71 -8.38 11.29 -11.96
N LYS A 72 -8.43 12.62 -11.88
CA LYS A 72 -8.08 13.54 -12.98
C LYS A 72 -6.66 14.08 -12.92
N SER A 73 -5.98 13.98 -11.79
CA SER A 73 -4.60 14.46 -11.64
C SER A 73 -3.57 13.52 -12.27
N ASN A 74 -2.31 13.94 -12.35
CA ASN A 74 -1.19 13.08 -12.74
C ASN A 74 -0.57 12.33 -11.56
N CYS A 75 -1.27 12.23 -10.42
CA CYS A 75 -0.78 11.50 -9.25
C CYS A 75 -0.64 10.00 -9.59
N PRO A 76 0.56 9.40 -9.41
CA PRO A 76 0.76 7.97 -9.56
C PRO A 76 -0.04 7.19 -8.51
N ILE A 77 -0.62 6.07 -8.92
CA ILE A 77 -1.37 5.15 -8.08
C ILE A 77 -0.68 3.80 -8.14
N ILE A 78 -0.33 3.25 -6.98
CA ILE A 78 0.24 1.91 -6.86
C ILE A 78 -0.82 1.02 -6.21
N TYR A 79 -1.24 -0.03 -6.90
CA TYR A 79 -2.20 -0.99 -6.39
C TYR A 79 -1.50 -2.32 -6.11
N LEU A 80 -1.60 -2.79 -4.86
CA LEU A 80 -1.09 -4.08 -4.44
C LEU A 80 -2.25 -5.09 -4.33
N CYS A 81 -2.26 -6.05 -5.24
CA CYS A 81 -3.18 -7.17 -5.23
C CYS A 81 -2.55 -8.35 -4.50
N ARG A 82 -3.34 -9.12 -3.76
CA ARG A 82 -2.91 -10.37 -3.14
C ARG A 82 -3.91 -11.47 -3.45
N ASN A 83 -3.50 -12.73 -3.37
CA ASN A 83 -4.41 -13.87 -3.50
C ASN A 83 -5.66 -13.68 -2.60
N PRO A 84 -6.88 -13.91 -3.13
CA PRO A 84 -8.12 -13.73 -2.36
C PRO A 84 -8.17 -14.58 -1.10
N LYS A 85 -7.63 -15.80 -1.14
CA LYS A 85 -7.63 -16.72 0.03
C LYS A 85 -6.75 -16.16 1.15
N ASP A 86 -5.56 -15.68 0.81
CA ASP A 86 -4.64 -15.10 1.78
C ASP A 86 -5.13 -13.76 2.31
N THR A 87 -5.77 -12.97 1.43
CA THR A 87 -6.41 -11.70 1.79
C THR A 87 -7.53 -11.94 2.79
N PHE A 88 -8.41 -12.90 2.52
CA PHE A 88 -9.49 -13.30 3.41
C PHE A 88 -8.97 -13.72 4.79
N VAL A 89 -8.01 -14.64 4.84
CA VAL A 89 -7.45 -15.11 6.13
C VAL A 89 -6.80 -13.97 6.90
N SER A 90 -6.07 -13.08 6.20
CA SER A 90 -5.47 -11.89 6.82
C SER A 90 -6.53 -10.95 7.39
N LEU A 91 -7.60 -10.67 6.65
CA LEU A 91 -8.68 -9.78 7.08
C LEU A 91 -9.45 -10.36 8.26
N TRP A 92 -9.80 -11.65 8.20
CA TRP A 92 -10.48 -12.35 9.28
C TRP A 92 -9.68 -12.31 10.58
N LYS A 93 -8.39 -12.65 10.52
CA LYS A 93 -7.49 -12.56 11.68
C LYS A 93 -7.34 -11.14 12.19
N PHE A 94 -7.25 -10.16 11.29
CA PHE A 94 -7.12 -8.75 11.67
C PHE A 94 -8.36 -8.24 12.41
N ASN A 95 -9.56 -8.46 11.86
CA ASN A 95 -10.80 -8.00 12.47
C ASN A 95 -11.03 -8.66 13.85
N ASN A 96 -10.79 -9.96 13.97
CA ASN A 96 -10.97 -10.69 15.24
C ASN A 96 -9.95 -10.30 16.33
N LYS A 97 -8.89 -9.56 16.02
CA LYS A 97 -7.98 -9.00 17.05
C LYS A 97 -8.60 -7.85 17.83
N PHE A 98 -9.59 -7.16 17.25
CA PHE A 98 -10.25 -6.02 17.86
C PHE A 98 -11.55 -6.39 18.58
N LEU A 99 -11.96 -7.66 18.50
CA LEU A 99 -13.17 -8.17 19.13
C LEU A 99 -12.83 -8.94 20.41
N PRO A 100 -13.68 -8.85 21.45
CA PRO A 100 -13.71 -9.81 22.55
C PRO A 100 -13.75 -11.26 22.05
N GLU A 101 -13.21 -12.20 22.82
CA GLU A 101 -13.07 -13.58 22.37
C GLU A 101 -14.43 -14.25 22.07
N ASP A 102 -15.45 -13.91 22.85
CA ASP A 102 -16.84 -14.34 22.71
C ASP A 102 -17.59 -13.69 21.55
N GLU A 103 -17.07 -12.59 20.99
CA GLU A 103 -17.63 -11.88 19.84
C GLU A 103 -16.89 -12.16 18.52
N ARG A 104 -15.81 -12.96 18.55
CA ARG A 104 -15.05 -13.29 17.35
C ARG A 104 -15.91 -14.03 16.32
N ILE A 105 -15.83 -13.58 15.07
CA ILE A 105 -16.58 -14.19 13.98
C ILE A 105 -15.90 -15.52 13.58
N PRO A 106 -16.62 -16.65 13.55
CA PRO A 106 -16.08 -17.91 13.04
C PRO A 106 -15.62 -17.79 11.58
N ILE A 107 -14.58 -18.53 11.20
CA ILE A 107 -13.98 -18.41 9.85
C ILE A 107 -14.98 -18.73 8.73
N GLN A 108 -15.89 -19.70 8.93
CA GLN A 108 -16.90 -20.07 7.93
C GLN A 108 -17.89 -18.92 7.69
N GLU A 109 -18.37 -18.28 8.75
CA GLU A 109 -19.28 -17.13 8.63
C GLU A 109 -18.59 -15.93 7.98
N ALA A 110 -17.37 -15.63 8.40
CA ALA A 110 -16.56 -14.57 7.78
C ALA A 110 -16.31 -14.84 6.28
N PHE A 111 -16.10 -16.11 5.90
CA PHE A 111 -15.91 -16.50 4.50
C PHE A 111 -17.17 -16.26 3.67
N GLU A 112 -18.35 -16.64 4.19
CA GLU A 112 -19.62 -16.38 3.52
C GLU A 112 -19.86 -14.88 3.29
N LEU A 113 -19.56 -14.05 4.29
CA LEU A 113 -19.65 -12.59 4.18
C LEU A 113 -18.67 -12.06 3.11
N PHE A 114 -17.40 -12.47 3.17
CA PHE A 114 -16.38 -12.07 2.19
C PHE A 114 -16.75 -12.50 0.75
N TYR A 115 -17.23 -13.73 0.58
CA TYR A 115 -17.65 -14.28 -0.72
C TYR A 115 -18.83 -13.50 -1.31
N LYS A 116 -19.80 -13.11 -0.47
CA LYS A 116 -20.93 -12.26 -0.84
C LYS A 116 -20.54 -10.78 -1.05
N GLY A 117 -19.28 -10.43 -0.85
CA GLY A 117 -18.76 -9.07 -1.00
C GLY A 117 -19.07 -8.15 0.19
N ILE A 118 -19.57 -8.71 1.30
CA ILE A 118 -19.92 -7.98 2.52
C ILE A 118 -18.70 -7.97 3.44
N SER A 119 -17.73 -7.11 3.12
CA SER A 119 -16.51 -6.94 3.91
C SER A 119 -15.99 -5.50 3.78
N PRO A 120 -15.15 -5.02 4.71
CA PRO A 120 -14.42 -3.76 4.51
C PRO A 120 -13.66 -3.78 3.16
N GLY A 121 -13.87 -2.75 2.33
CA GLY A 121 -13.32 -2.67 0.97
C GLY A 121 -13.91 -3.66 -0.05
N GLY A 122 -14.99 -4.37 0.31
CA GLY A 122 -15.70 -5.28 -0.58
C GLY A 122 -16.65 -4.58 -1.56
N PRO A 123 -17.08 -5.27 -2.64
CA PRO A 123 -16.73 -6.64 -2.99
C PRO A 123 -15.29 -6.78 -3.51
N PHE A 124 -14.55 -7.78 -3.00
CA PHE A 124 -13.12 -7.96 -3.32
C PHE A 124 -12.84 -8.01 -4.83
N TRP A 125 -13.68 -8.74 -5.58
CA TRP A 125 -13.49 -8.92 -7.02
C TRP A 125 -13.62 -7.60 -7.78
N GLU A 126 -14.63 -6.80 -7.45
CA GLU A 126 -14.85 -5.49 -8.08
C GLU A 126 -13.73 -4.52 -7.72
N HIS A 127 -13.27 -4.56 -6.46
CA HIS A 127 -12.15 -3.77 -6.00
C HIS A 127 -10.89 -4.03 -6.84
N VAL A 128 -10.49 -5.30 -6.97
CA VAL A 128 -9.31 -5.69 -7.77
C VAL A 128 -9.51 -5.35 -9.25
N LEU A 129 -10.68 -5.67 -9.82
CA LEU A 129 -10.97 -5.44 -11.24
C LEU A 129 -10.95 -3.95 -11.60
N GLY A 130 -11.40 -3.07 -10.71
CA GLY A 130 -11.35 -1.63 -10.92
C GLY A 130 -9.93 -1.13 -11.15
N TYR A 131 -9.02 -1.48 -10.25
CA TYR A 131 -7.61 -1.10 -10.37
C TYR A 131 -6.88 -1.82 -11.51
N TRP A 132 -7.22 -3.09 -11.77
CA TRP A 132 -6.67 -3.82 -12.92
C TRP A 132 -7.03 -3.13 -14.24
N LYS A 133 -8.30 -2.80 -14.46
CA LYS A 133 -8.75 -2.06 -15.66
C LYS A 133 -8.05 -0.71 -15.77
N ALA A 134 -7.98 0.04 -14.67
CA ALA A 134 -7.29 1.33 -14.64
C ALA A 134 -5.80 1.21 -15.01
N SER A 135 -5.13 0.13 -14.61
CA SER A 135 -3.72 -0.15 -14.97
C SER A 135 -3.51 -0.45 -16.45
N LEU A 136 -4.52 -1.03 -17.11
CA LEU A 136 -4.48 -1.26 -18.55
C LEU A 136 -4.78 0.02 -19.34
N GLU A 137 -5.70 0.85 -18.84
CA GLU A 137 -6.09 2.11 -19.48
C GLU A 137 -5.06 3.23 -19.31
N ARG A 138 -4.34 3.26 -18.19
CA ARG A 138 -3.39 4.32 -17.82
C ARG A 138 -2.13 3.75 -17.17
N PRO A 139 -1.34 2.93 -17.90
CA PRO A 139 -0.18 2.23 -17.35
C PRO A 139 0.93 3.17 -16.84
N GLU A 140 1.01 4.39 -17.36
CA GLU A 140 1.91 5.46 -16.90
C GLU A 140 1.54 6.02 -15.52
N ARG A 141 0.32 5.71 -15.05
CA ARG A 141 -0.25 6.29 -13.84
C ARG A 141 -0.76 5.28 -12.84
N VAL A 142 -1.14 4.09 -13.24
CA VAL A 142 -1.62 3.04 -12.33
C VAL A 142 -0.74 1.82 -12.46
N LEU A 143 0.10 1.59 -11.45
CA LEU A 143 0.96 0.42 -11.35
C LEU A 143 0.25 -0.67 -10.57
N PHE A 144 -0.10 -1.77 -11.25
CA PHE A 144 -0.65 -2.96 -10.61
C PHE A 144 0.47 -3.96 -10.28
N ILE A 145 0.58 -4.32 -9.00
CA ILE A 145 1.59 -5.24 -8.46
C ILE A 145 0.87 -6.39 -7.76
N LYS A 146 1.35 -7.62 -7.94
CA LYS A 146 0.90 -8.76 -7.13
C LYS A 146 1.87 -8.97 -5.97
N TYR A 147 1.33 -9.14 -4.79
CA TYR A 147 2.06 -9.37 -3.54
C TYR A 147 2.97 -10.60 -3.64
N GLU A 148 2.49 -11.66 -4.29
CA GLU A 148 3.24 -12.89 -4.46
C GLU A 148 4.48 -12.68 -5.34
N GLU A 149 4.36 -11.90 -6.42
CA GLU A 149 5.47 -11.55 -7.32
C GLU A 149 6.48 -10.63 -6.60
N LEU A 150 5.98 -9.68 -5.81
CA LEU A 150 6.81 -8.80 -4.98
C LEU A 150 7.65 -9.58 -3.95
N LYS A 151 7.10 -10.64 -3.37
CA LYS A 151 7.82 -11.52 -2.46
C LYS A 151 8.84 -12.42 -3.15
N GLU A 152 8.57 -12.81 -4.39
CA GLU A 152 9.44 -13.68 -5.17
C GLU A 152 10.68 -12.92 -5.68
N ASP A 153 10.51 -11.70 -6.17
CA ASP A 153 11.61 -10.85 -6.64
C ASP A 153 11.43 -9.38 -6.24
N LEU A 154 11.76 -9.10 -4.98
CA LEU A 154 11.69 -7.75 -4.44
C LEU A 154 12.64 -6.78 -5.16
N THR A 155 13.80 -7.24 -5.64
CA THR A 155 14.77 -6.39 -6.37
C THR A 155 14.16 -5.85 -7.65
N PHE A 156 13.59 -6.73 -8.47
CA PHE A 156 12.94 -6.36 -9.73
C PHE A 156 11.79 -5.37 -9.47
N HIS A 157 10.94 -5.67 -8.48
CA HIS A 157 9.80 -4.83 -8.18
C HIS A 157 10.19 -3.46 -7.59
N LEU A 158 11.26 -3.36 -6.81
CA LEU A 158 11.80 -2.07 -6.36
C LEU A 158 12.30 -1.23 -7.52
N ARG A 159 12.99 -1.83 -8.51
CA ARG A 159 13.44 -1.12 -9.72
C ARG A 159 12.25 -0.63 -10.55
N ARG A 160 11.29 -1.51 -10.81
CA ARG A 160 10.06 -1.18 -11.53
C ARG A 160 9.26 -0.07 -10.83
N LEU A 161 9.20 -0.10 -9.51
CA LEU A 161 8.55 0.94 -8.71
C LEU A 161 9.30 2.28 -8.80
N ALA A 162 10.64 2.26 -8.72
CA ALA A 162 11.49 3.44 -8.86
C ALA A 162 11.33 4.11 -10.23
N GLU A 163 11.34 3.32 -11.30
CA GLU A 163 11.11 3.78 -12.67
C GLU A 163 9.72 4.40 -12.83
N PHE A 164 8.68 3.72 -12.35
CA PHE A 164 7.30 4.20 -12.40
C PHE A 164 7.11 5.52 -11.64
N LEU A 165 7.79 5.70 -10.51
CA LEU A 165 7.76 6.94 -9.72
C LEU A 165 8.69 8.03 -10.27
N GLY A 166 9.38 7.80 -11.40
CA GLY A 166 10.28 8.77 -12.01
C GLY A 166 11.58 9.01 -11.22
N CYS A 167 11.98 8.07 -10.37
CA CYS A 167 13.20 8.14 -9.57
C CYS A 167 14.00 6.84 -9.67
N PRO A 168 14.42 6.39 -10.87
CA PRO A 168 15.16 5.14 -11.06
C PRO A 168 16.47 5.13 -10.24
N PHE A 169 16.94 3.94 -9.89
CA PHE A 169 18.24 3.78 -9.26
C PHE A 169 19.35 4.15 -10.26
N SER A 170 20.33 4.91 -9.79
CA SER A 170 21.55 5.19 -10.51
C SER A 170 22.53 4.01 -10.39
N VAL A 171 23.49 3.93 -11.32
CA VAL A 171 24.57 2.93 -11.29
C VAL A 171 25.35 3.00 -9.97
N GLU A 172 25.49 4.19 -9.39
CA GLU A 172 26.18 4.37 -8.12
C GLU A 172 25.36 3.84 -6.93
N GLU A 173 24.05 4.13 -6.88
CA GLU A 173 23.16 3.55 -5.85
C GLU A 173 23.16 2.02 -5.90
N GLU A 174 23.19 1.44 -7.11
CA GLU A 174 23.29 -0.02 -7.26
C GLU A 174 24.61 -0.56 -6.75
N ARG A 175 25.73 0.10 -7.06
CA ARG A 175 27.07 -0.29 -6.56
C ARG A 175 27.18 -0.19 -5.05
N GLN A 176 26.50 0.79 -4.45
CA GLN A 176 26.47 1.01 -3.00
C GLN A 176 25.51 0.07 -2.27
N GLY A 177 24.82 -0.81 -2.99
CA GLY A 177 23.90 -1.77 -2.42
C GLY A 177 22.64 -1.13 -1.82
N ILE A 178 22.18 0.01 -2.37
CA ILE A 178 21.02 0.71 -1.83
C ILE A 178 19.75 -0.14 -1.92
N ILE A 179 19.62 -0.95 -2.96
CA ILE A 179 18.46 -1.84 -3.13
C ILE A 179 18.43 -2.87 -1.99
N GLU A 180 19.56 -3.49 -1.69
CA GLU A 180 19.74 -4.47 -0.63
C GLU A 180 19.47 -3.85 0.75
N LYS A 181 19.89 -2.60 0.97
CA LYS A 181 19.55 -1.86 2.19
C LYS A 181 18.04 -1.65 2.33
N ILE A 182 17.36 -1.24 1.25
CA ILE A 182 15.89 -1.10 1.25
C ILE A 182 15.23 -2.46 1.53
N GLN A 183 15.71 -3.54 0.92
CA GLN A 183 15.19 -4.89 1.17
C GLN A 183 15.30 -5.29 2.64
N GLY A 184 16.43 -5.01 3.29
CA GLY A 184 16.61 -5.25 4.72
C GLY A 184 15.54 -4.58 5.58
N PHE A 185 15.16 -3.34 5.24
CA PHE A 185 14.09 -2.60 5.93
C PHE A 185 12.70 -3.18 5.72
N VAL A 186 12.42 -3.70 4.53
CA VAL A 186 11.15 -4.34 4.21
C VAL A 186 11.02 -5.70 4.90
N ALA A 187 12.10 -6.50 4.90
CA ALA A 187 12.11 -7.84 5.47
C ALA A 187 11.98 -7.89 7.00
N LEU A 188 12.39 -6.84 7.72
CA LEU A 188 12.30 -6.76 9.19
C LEU A 188 10.86 -6.68 9.72
N ARG A 189 9.84 -6.58 8.86
CA ARG A 189 8.45 -6.28 9.25
C ARG A 189 7.36 -7.09 8.53
N VAL A 190 7.74 -8.22 7.90
CA VAL A 190 6.79 -9.22 7.33
C VAL A 190 6.61 -10.40 8.29
#